data_AF-I3YJJ1-F1
#
_entry.id   AF-I3YJJ1-F1
#
_cell.length_a   1.000
_cell.length_b   1.000
_cell.length_c   1.000
_cell.angle_alpha   90.00
_cell.angle_beta   90.00
_cell.angle_gamma   90.00
#
_symmetry.space_group_name_H-M   'P 1'
#
loop_
_entity.id
_entity.type
_entity.pdbx_description
1 polymer ?
#
loop_
_entity_poly.entity_id
_entity_poly.type
_entity_poly.pdbx_seq_one_letter_code
_entity_poly.pdbx_strand_id
1 'polypeptide(L)' 'MVKLFRALVFQHRLKKQIRIADERKRRTGKKQFVITLGGRPLCVSKKRIRTLISEQVYRRGVKVADIAAIAIYKTK' A
#
# COMPACT_ATOMS: atom_id res chain seq x y z
N MET A 1 -1.86 9.93 25.77
CA MET A 1 -1.51 11.07 24.88
C MET A 1 -0.74 10.65 23.61
N VAL A 2 0.45 10.04 23.68
CA VAL A 2 1.30 9.74 22.50
C VAL A 2 0.62 8.85 21.42
N LYS A 3 -0.27 7.93 21.82
CA LYS A 3 -1.01 7.05 20.88
C LYS A 3 -1.94 7.82 19.95
N LEU A 4 -2.58 8.88 20.43
CA LEU A 4 -3.51 9.70 19.63
C LEU A 4 -2.75 10.49 18.55
N PHE A 5 -1.61 11.08 18.90
CA PHE A 5 -0.77 11.77 17.93
C PHE A 5 -0.23 10.83 16.84
N ARG A 6 0.20 9.61 17.22
CA ARG A 6 0.63 8.60 16.24
C ARG A 6 -0.49 8.19 15.30
N ALA A 7 -1.71 8.02 15.82
CA ALA A 7 -2.88 7.69 15.01
C ALA A 7 -3.25 8.83 14.04
N LEU A 8 -3.21 10.07 14.50
CA LEU A 8 -3.53 11.25 13.68
C LEU A 8 -2.51 11.43 12.54
N VAL A 9 -1.21 11.29 12.84
CA VAL A 9 -0.14 11.31 11.83
C VAL A 9 -0.30 10.15 10.84
N PHE A 10 -0.68 8.97 11.31
CA PHE A 10 -0.93 7.80 10.45
C PHE A 10 -2.09 8.06 9.49
N GLN A 11 -3.21 8.57 9.98
CA GLN A 11 -4.37 8.91 9.13
C GLN A 11 -4.03 9.97 8.09
N HIS A 12 -3.27 11.00 8.47
CA HIS A 12 -2.85 12.03 7.52
C HIS A 12 -1.94 11.45 6.42
N ARG A 13 -0.96 10.62 6.80
CA ARG A 13 -0.09 9.91 5.84
C ARG A 13 -0.87 8.96 4.96
N LEU A 14 -1.86 8.26 5.51
CA LEU A 14 -2.72 7.35 4.76
C LEU A 14 -3.52 8.11 3.69
N LYS A 15 -4.17 9.21 4.07
CA LYS A 15 -4.93 10.07 3.13
C LYS A 15 -4.04 10.58 1.99
N LYS A 16 -2.80 10.97 2.30
CA LYS A 16 -1.80 11.36 1.29
C LYS A 16 -1.47 10.21 0.33
N GLN A 17 -1.26 9.00 0.84
CA GLN A 17 -0.95 7.82 0.01
C GLN A 17 -2.13 7.39 -0.87
N ILE A 18 -3.36 7.49 -0.37
CA ILE A 18 -4.58 7.24 -1.15
C ILE A 18 -4.65 8.23 -2.32
N ARG A 19 -4.44 9.53 -2.06
CA ARG A 19 -4.42 10.56 -3.12
C ARG A 19 -3.36 10.27 -4.18
N ILE A 20 -2.16 9.87 -3.77
CA ILE A 20 -1.07 9.46 -4.69
C ILE A 20 -1.45 8.21 -5.48
N ALA A 21 -2.13 7.24 -4.86
CA ALA A 21 -2.58 6.03 -5.51
C ALA A 21 -3.61 6.34 -6.61
N ASP A 22 -4.59 7.19 -6.32
CA ASP A 22 -5.60 7.62 -7.29
C ASP A 22 -4.96 8.44 -8.42
N GLU A 23 -4.03 9.34 -8.10
CA GLU A 23 -3.32 10.12 -9.12
C GLU A 23 -2.45 9.23 -10.03
N ARG A 24 -1.72 8.27 -9.45
CA ARG A 24 -0.95 7.27 -10.21
C ARG A 24 -1.86 6.40 -11.07
N LYS A 25 -3.04 6.03 -10.59
CA LYS A 25 -4.03 5.32 -11.40
C LYS A 25 -4.50 6.19 -12.56
N ARG A 26 -4.85 7.47 -12.33
CA ARG A 26 -5.24 8.39 -13.40
C ARG A 26 -4.15 8.53 -14.46
N ARG A 27 -2.88 8.65 -14.05
CA ARG A 27 -1.75 8.81 -14.99
C ARG A 27 -1.38 7.54 -15.75
N THR A 28 -1.42 6.37 -15.10
CA THR A 28 -0.86 5.12 -15.67
C THR A 28 -1.91 4.09 -16.07
N GLY A 29 -3.17 4.27 -15.66
CA GLY A 29 -4.24 3.27 -15.79
C GLY A 29 -4.04 2.00 -14.95
N LYS A 30 -2.93 1.88 -14.22
CA LYS A 30 -2.56 0.65 -13.50
C LYS A 30 -3.17 0.62 -12.11
N LYS A 31 -3.65 -0.56 -11.70
CA LYS A 31 -4.15 -0.83 -10.34
C LYS A 31 -3.06 -0.56 -9.30
N GLN A 32 -3.39 0.30 -8.34
CA GLN A 32 -2.59 0.64 -7.19
C GLN A 32 -3.23 0.09 -5.92
N PHE A 33 -2.38 -0.23 -4.96
CA PHE A 33 -2.73 -0.73 -3.64
C PHE A 33 -2.01 0.12 -2.59
N VAL A 34 -2.68 0.43 -1.50
CA VAL A 34 -2.04 1.03 -0.32
C VAL A 34 -1.94 -0.04 0.75
N ILE A 35 -0.72 -0.40 1.12
CA ILE A 35 -0.43 -1.41 2.15
C ILE A 35 0.26 -0.74 3.33
N THR A 36 0.18 -1.37 4.51
CA THR A 36 0.92 -0.95 5.70
C THR A 36 2.21 -1.75 5.81
N LEU A 37 3.36 -1.09 5.74
CA LEU A 37 4.67 -1.69 5.98
C LEU A 37 5.28 -1.08 7.25
N GLY A 38 5.47 -1.89 8.29
CA GLY A 38 6.07 -1.44 9.55
C GLY A 38 5.37 -0.23 10.19
N GLY A 39 4.02 -0.17 10.08
CA GLY A 39 3.23 0.96 10.59
C GLY A 39 3.22 2.21 9.70
N ARG A 40 3.75 2.13 8.47
CA ARG A 40 3.70 3.22 7.48
C ARG A 40 2.84 2.83 6.27
N PRO A 41 1.89 3.66 5.85
CA PRO A 41 1.13 3.40 4.62
C PRO A 41 2.03 3.66 3.40
N LEU A 42 1.98 2.76 2.42
CA LEU A 42 2.76 2.83 1.19
C LEU A 42 1.89 2.49 -0.02
N CYS A 43 1.90 3.36 -1.04
CA CYS A 43 1.29 3.07 -2.35
C CYS A 43 2.23 2.20 -3.21
N VAL A 44 1.76 1.03 -3.60
CA VAL A 44 2.45 0.06 -4.47
C VAL A 44 1.56 -0.38 -5.63
N SER A 45 2.15 -0.55 -6.82
CA SER A 45 1.44 -1.07 -7.98
C SER A 45 1.42 -2.60 -8.00
N LYS A 46 0.46 -3.21 -8.70
CA LYS A 46 0.42 -4.67 -8.88
C LYS A 46 1.75 -5.24 -9.46
N LYS A 47 2.37 -4.50 -10.39
CA LYS A 47 3.65 -4.89 -11.00
C LYS A 47 4.77 -4.87 -9.94
N ARG A 48 4.84 -3.82 -9.13
CA ARG A 48 5.84 -3.72 -8.05
C ARG A 48 5.68 -4.82 -7.01
N ILE A 49 4.45 -5.18 -6.65
CA ILE A 49 4.18 -6.31 -5.74
C ILE A 49 4.74 -7.61 -6.32
N ARG A 50 4.50 -7.89 -7.61
CA ARG A 50 5.05 -9.08 -8.27
C ARG A 50 6.58 -9.08 -8.27
N THR A 51 7.21 -7.95 -8.56
CA THR A 51 8.66 -7.80 -8.49
C THR A 51 9.18 -8.08 -7.10
N LEU A 52 8.57 -7.52 -6.05
CA LEU A 52 8.99 -7.74 -4.67
C LEU A 52 8.81 -9.19 -4.19
N ILE A 53 7.77 -9.89 -4.68
CA ILE A 53 7.60 -11.33 -4.44
C ILE A 53 8.73 -12.11 -5.14
N SER A 54 9.07 -11.73 -6.37
CA SER A 54 10.16 -12.35 -7.14
C SER A 54 11.52 -12.11 -6.51
N GLU A 55 11.74 -10.92 -5.93
CA GLU A 55 12.95 -10.55 -5.19
C GLU A 55 13.03 -11.21 -3.80
N GLN A 56 12.06 -12.05 -3.43
CA GLN A 56 11.96 -12.70 -2.12
C GLN A 56 11.99 -11.74 -0.92
N VAL A 57 11.58 -10.49 -1.12
CA VAL A 57 11.49 -9.47 -0.05
C VAL A 57 10.37 -9.83 0.94
N TYR A 58 9.33 -10.51 0.45
CA TYR A 58 8.25 -11.03 1.29
C TYR A 58 8.52 -12.45 1.77
N ARG A 59 7.86 -12.84 2.87
CA ARG A 59 7.92 -14.21 3.40
C ARG A 59 7.56 -15.22 2.29
N ARG A 60 8.29 -16.33 2.21
CA ARG A 60 8.02 -17.40 1.23
C ARG A 60 6.55 -17.84 1.33
N GLY A 61 5.89 -17.91 0.18
CA GLY A 61 4.48 -18.30 0.05
C GLY A 61 3.48 -17.15 -0.04
N VAL A 62 3.90 -15.89 0.14
CA VAL A 62 3.01 -14.73 -0.02
C VAL A 62 2.57 -14.55 -1.47
N LYS A 63 1.26 -14.61 -1.70
CA LYS A 63 0.65 -14.34 -3.01
C LYS A 63 0.21 -12.88 -3.12
N VAL A 64 0.07 -12.41 -4.36
CA VAL A 64 -0.49 -11.08 -4.64
C VAL A 64 -1.90 -10.93 -4.06
N ALA A 65 -2.68 -12.03 -4.03
CA ALA A 65 -4.03 -12.05 -3.45
C ALA A 65 -4.01 -11.77 -1.95
N ASP A 66 -3.07 -12.37 -1.22
CA ASP A 66 -2.90 -12.15 0.22
C ASP A 66 -2.57 -10.67 0.47
N ILE A 67 -1.60 -10.12 -0.29
CA ILE A 67 -1.24 -8.69 -0.19
C ILE A 67 -2.43 -7.78 -0.51
N ALA A 68 -3.27 -8.16 -1.47
CA ALA A 68 -4.49 -7.42 -1.77
C ALA A 68 -5.55 -7.53 -0.68
N ALA A 69 -5.60 -8.63 0.08
CA ALA A 69 -6.52 -8.83 1.19
C ALA A 69 -6.16 -7.98 2.42
N ILE A 70 -4.87 -7.78 2.67
CA ILE A 70 -4.35 -6.89 3.75
C ILE A 70 -4.18 -5.43 3.31
N ALA A 71 -4.46 -5.09 2.05
CA ALA A 71 -4.36 -3.72 1.56
C ALA A 71 -5.44 -2.84 2.21
N ILE A 72 -5.03 -1.70 2.76
CA ILE A 72 -5.95 -0.71 3.35
C ILE A 72 -6.83 -0.09 2.27
N TYR A 73 -6.29 0.10 1.07
CA TYR A 73 -7.01 0.68 -0.05
C TYR A 73 -6.61 0.02 -1.36
N LYS A 74 -7.61 -0.20 -2.21
CA LYS A 74 -7.46 -0.70 -3.57
C LYS A 74 -8.16 0.28 -4.49
N THR A 75 -7.43 0.82 -5.45
CA THR A 75 -8.04 1.59 -6.52
C THR A 75 -8.86 0.65 -7.41
N LYS A 76 -10.12 0.99 -7.73
CA LYS A 76 -10.98 0.19 -8.62
C LYS A 76 -10.33 -0.11 -9.97
#